data_AF-A0A7Y2PF25-F1
#
_entry.id   AF-A0A7Y2PF25-F1
#
_cell.length_a   1.000
_cell.length_b   1.000
_cell.length_c   1.000
_cell.angle_alpha   90.00
_cell.angle_beta   90.00
_cell.angle_gamma   90.00
#
_symmetry.space_group_name_H-M   'P 1'
#
loop_
_entity.id
_entity.type
_entity.pdbx_description
1 polymer ?
#
loop_
_entity_poly.entity_id
_entity_poly.type
_entity_poly.pdbx_seq_one_letter_code
_entity_poly.pdbx_strand_id
1 'polypeptide(L)'
;MSSDDANRWKEKYLLSIERQDKLERRWNARLDLLRRGLVRSTLAAEGTDRTVDQCMKEMREAVRTDEMDAALATLLPRLEKAVLDSEQRRETRVAQISTALNTLVTQLQALPLPREVSKPLKAFARQLDSRAGQAREIPLLLDELSNLQGLALAPQRQAPESSKPGLLQ
;
A
#
# COMPACT_ATOMS: atom_id res chain seq x y z
N MET A 1 0.63 70.91 -7.97
CA MET A 1 -0.15 69.66 -7.85
C MET A 1 -1.19 69.88 -6.77
N SER A 2 -2.48 69.82 -7.11
CA SER A 2 -3.58 70.21 -6.21
C SER A 2 -3.77 69.16 -5.10
N SER A 3 -4.18 69.58 -3.91
CA SER A 3 -4.44 68.72 -2.74
C SER A 3 -5.42 67.58 -3.04
N ASP A 4 -6.32 67.76 -4.01
CA ASP A 4 -7.28 66.74 -4.45
C ASP A 4 -6.62 65.56 -5.18
N ASP A 5 -5.58 65.81 -5.98
CA ASP A 5 -4.85 64.72 -6.62
C ASP A 5 -4.12 63.87 -5.57
N ALA A 6 -3.51 64.52 -4.58
CA ALA A 6 -2.83 63.83 -3.48
C ALA A 6 -3.79 62.96 -2.65
N ASN A 7 -4.99 63.46 -2.36
CA ASN A 7 -6.02 62.68 -1.66
C ASN A 7 -6.52 61.50 -2.50
N ARG A 8 -6.72 61.67 -3.80
CA ARG A 8 -7.15 60.60 -4.71
C ARG A 8 -6.12 59.47 -4.83
N TRP A 9 -4.82 59.80 -4.90
CA TRP A 9 -3.76 58.79 -4.91
C TRP A 9 -3.64 58.05 -3.59
N LYS A 10 -3.80 58.76 -2.46
CA LYS A 10 -3.82 58.16 -1.11
C LYS A 10 -4.99 57.19 -0.95
N GLU A 11 -6.18 57.57 -1.39
CA GLU A 11 -7.36 56.71 -1.36
C GLU A 11 -7.18 55.48 -2.25
N LYS A 12 -6.68 55.64 -3.48
CA LYS A 12 -6.36 54.53 -4.37
C LYS A 12 -5.32 53.58 -3.79
N TYR A 13 -4.31 54.11 -3.10
CA TYR A 13 -3.27 53.33 -2.44
C TYR A 13 -3.83 52.53 -1.26
N LEU A 14 -4.63 53.15 -0.39
CA LEU A 14 -5.35 52.47 0.71
C LEU A 14 -6.24 51.34 0.18
N LEU A 15 -7.03 51.60 -0.86
CA LEU A 15 -7.87 50.59 -1.51
C LEU A 15 -7.05 49.44 -2.12
N SER A 16 -5.85 49.72 -2.62
CA SER A 16 -4.94 48.70 -3.15
C SER A 16 -4.38 47.82 -2.04
N ILE A 17 -3.97 48.40 -0.92
CA ILE A 17 -3.50 47.65 0.26
C ILE A 17 -4.60 46.76 0.79
N GLU A 18 -5.82 47.29 0.99
CA GLU A 18 -6.94 46.49 1.49
C GLU A 18 -7.28 45.30 0.56
N ARG A 19 -7.10 45.47 -0.75
CA ARG A 19 -7.28 44.37 -1.72
C ARG A 19 -6.15 43.35 -1.62
N GLN A 20 -4.91 43.80 -1.46
CA GLN A 20 -3.76 42.91 -1.25
C GLN A 20 -3.91 42.09 0.03
N ASP A 21 -4.24 42.72 1.15
CA ASP A 21 -4.49 42.03 2.43
C ASP A 21 -5.57 40.96 2.32
N LYS A 22 -6.66 41.24 1.59
CA LYS A 22 -7.73 40.26 1.36
C LYS A 22 -7.26 39.09 0.51
N LEU A 23 -6.43 39.33 -0.50
CA LEU A 23 -5.86 38.28 -1.35
C LEU A 23 -4.88 37.40 -0.55
N GLU A 24 -4.00 38.01 0.22
CA GLU A 24 -3.04 37.30 1.07
C GLU A 24 -3.74 36.42 2.11
N ARG A 25 -4.79 36.92 2.77
CA ARG A 25 -5.58 36.11 3.71
C ARG A 25 -6.21 34.88 3.05
N ARG A 26 -6.78 35.04 1.85
CA ARG A 26 -7.37 33.92 1.10
C ARG A 26 -6.31 32.92 0.65
N TRP A 27 -5.15 33.43 0.20
CA TRP A 27 -4.03 32.61 -0.20
C TRP A 27 -3.51 31.77 0.98
N ASN A 28 -3.28 32.39 2.13
CA ASN A 28 -2.84 31.72 3.35
C ASN A 28 -3.84 30.67 3.83
N ALA A 29 -5.15 30.96 3.78
CA ALA A 29 -6.18 29.98 4.13
C ALA A 29 -6.17 28.77 3.18
N ARG A 30 -5.95 28.99 1.88
CA ARG A 30 -5.87 27.90 0.89
C ARG A 30 -4.60 27.06 1.06
N LEU A 31 -3.47 27.72 1.33
CA LEU A 31 -2.21 27.07 1.63
C LEU A 31 -2.33 26.16 2.87
N ASP A 32 -2.93 26.66 3.94
CA ASP A 32 -3.16 25.89 5.16
C ASP A 32 -4.06 24.66 4.93
N LEU A 33 -5.11 24.77 4.11
CA LEU A 33 -5.92 23.62 3.69
C LEU A 33 -5.08 22.58 2.94
N LEU A 34 -4.19 23.00 2.04
CA LEU A 34 -3.29 22.09 1.32
C LEU A 34 -2.27 21.43 2.27
N ARG A 35 -1.70 22.18 3.23
CA ARG A 35 -0.81 21.63 4.27
C ARG A 35 -1.52 20.52 5.06
N ARG A 36 -2.74 20.77 5.54
CA ARG A 36 -3.54 19.78 6.28
C ARG A 36 -3.93 18.58 5.41
N GLY A 37 -4.30 18.83 4.15
CA GLY A 37 -4.63 17.78 3.18
C GLY A 37 -3.45 16.86 2.90
N LEU A 38 -2.26 17.43 2.67
CA LEU A 38 -1.03 16.69 2.46
C LEU A 38 -0.68 15.86 3.70
N VAL A 39 -0.65 16.47 4.89
CA VAL A 39 -0.35 15.75 6.14
C VAL A 39 -1.30 14.57 6.33
N ARG A 40 -2.61 14.76 6.16
CA ARG A 40 -3.59 13.67 6.31
C ARG A 40 -3.43 12.57 5.27
N SER A 41 -3.17 12.92 4.01
CA SER A 41 -2.92 11.95 2.94
C SER A 41 -1.62 11.19 3.17
N THR A 42 -0.58 11.85 3.68
CA THR A 42 0.69 11.20 4.00
C THR A 42 0.54 10.18 5.13
N LEU A 43 -0.25 10.50 6.16
CA LEU A 43 -0.50 9.62 7.30
C LEU A 43 -1.32 8.38 6.88
N ALA A 44 -2.27 8.55 5.97
CA ALA A 44 -3.07 7.44 5.44
C ALA A 44 -2.27 6.48 4.54
N ALA A 45 -1.14 6.93 4.00
CA ALA A 45 -0.26 6.14 3.13
C ALA A 45 0.86 5.41 3.88
N GLU A 46 1.00 5.63 5.19
CA GLU A 46 2.08 5.06 6.01
C GLU A 46 2.01 3.53 6.11
N GLY A 47 3.19 2.89 6.11
CA GLY A 47 3.34 1.46 6.37
C GLY A 47 3.32 0.58 5.11
N THR A 48 3.33 1.18 3.92
CA THR A 48 3.37 0.46 2.64
C THR A 48 4.81 0.18 2.17
N ASP A 49 5.71 1.16 2.32
CA ASP A 49 7.14 1.05 1.98
C ASP A 49 7.96 2.09 2.74
N ARG A 50 9.10 1.68 3.31
CA ARG A 50 9.95 2.55 4.14
C ARG A 50 10.49 3.78 3.40
N THR A 51 10.70 3.69 2.10
CA THR A 51 11.23 4.79 1.27
C THR A 51 10.14 5.84 1.06
N VAL A 52 8.92 5.37 0.80
CA VAL A 52 7.73 6.22 0.69
C VAL A 52 7.45 6.90 2.03
N ASP A 53 7.47 6.14 3.13
CA ASP A 53 7.25 6.66 4.49
C ASP A 53 8.26 7.77 4.85
N GLN A 54 9.54 7.56 4.51
CA GLN A 54 10.59 8.55 4.75
C GLN A 54 10.39 9.82 3.92
N CYS A 55 10.05 9.68 2.63
CA CYS A 55 9.80 10.84 1.77
C CYS A 55 8.56 11.62 2.23
N MET A 56 7.51 10.92 2.64
CA MET A 56 6.30 11.50 3.21
C MET A 56 6.57 12.24 4.52
N LYS A 57 7.45 11.72 5.37
CA LYS A 57 7.92 12.41 6.58
C LYS A 57 8.64 13.71 6.23
N GLU A 58 9.57 13.70 5.28
CA GLU A 58 10.28 14.89 4.80
C GLU A 58 9.30 15.94 4.24
N MET A 59 8.28 15.51 3.49
CA MET A 59 7.24 16.43 2.99
C MET A 59 6.44 17.08 4.11
N ARG A 60 6.09 16.32 5.16
CA ARG A 60 5.40 16.89 6.33
C ARG A 60 6.25 17.90 7.09
N GLU A 61 7.56 17.69 7.15
CA GLU A 61 8.49 18.64 7.76
C GLU A 61 8.62 19.90 6.91
N ALA A 62 8.73 19.76 5.58
CA ALA A 62 8.79 20.88 4.65
C ALA A 62 7.56 21.79 4.69
N VAL A 63 6.34 21.23 4.81
CA VAL A 63 5.13 22.06 4.87
C VAL A 63 4.91 22.77 6.21
N ARG A 64 5.72 22.49 7.23
CA ARG A 64 5.66 23.22 8.51
C ARG A 64 6.44 24.54 8.46
N THR A 65 7.32 24.73 7.47
CA THR A 65 8.06 25.97 7.27
C THR A 65 7.34 26.88 6.29
N ASP A 66 7.62 28.19 6.36
CA ASP A 66 7.06 29.16 5.42
C ASP A 66 7.77 29.18 4.06
N GLU A 67 9.02 28.68 4.00
CA GLU A 67 9.79 28.52 2.77
C GLU A 67 9.73 27.06 2.26
N MET A 68 8.54 26.58 1.90
CA MET A 68 8.34 25.19 1.49
C MET A 68 8.58 24.94 0.00
N ASP A 69 8.48 25.96 -0.86
CA ASP A 69 8.38 25.77 -2.32
C ASP A 69 9.59 25.04 -2.90
N ALA A 70 10.80 25.45 -2.51
CA ALA A 70 12.03 24.80 -2.95
C ALA A 70 12.19 23.37 -2.40
N ALA A 71 11.78 23.16 -1.14
CA ALA A 71 11.82 21.84 -0.51
C ALA A 71 10.82 20.89 -1.18
N LEU A 72 9.58 21.33 -1.41
CA LEU A 72 8.55 20.55 -2.09
C LEU A 72 8.91 20.26 -3.54
N ALA A 73 9.47 21.22 -4.28
CA ALA A 73 9.94 21.01 -5.65
C ALA A 73 11.01 19.91 -5.74
N THR A 74 11.80 19.73 -4.69
CA THR A 74 12.82 18.67 -4.59
C THR A 74 12.21 17.34 -4.12
N LEU A 75 11.26 17.39 -3.19
CA LEU A 75 10.67 16.19 -2.57
C LEU A 75 9.62 15.51 -3.45
N LEU A 76 8.85 16.26 -4.24
CA LEU A 76 7.77 15.72 -5.05
C LEU A 76 8.26 14.67 -6.08
N PRO A 77 9.31 14.93 -6.89
CA PRO A 77 9.82 13.92 -7.82
C PRO A 77 10.41 12.69 -7.12
N ARG A 78 11.00 12.88 -5.92
CA ARG A 78 11.52 11.78 -5.10
C ARG A 78 10.37 10.89 -4.60
N LEU A 79 9.27 11.49 -4.17
CA LEU A 79 8.09 10.75 -3.73
C LEU A 79 7.49 9.97 -4.90
N GLU A 80 7.29 10.61 -6.05
CA GLU A 80 6.76 9.97 -7.26
C GLU A 80 7.56 8.71 -7.63
N LYS A 81 8.89 8.85 -7.67
CA LYS A 81 9.78 7.72 -7.92
C LYS A 81 9.67 6.63 -6.84
N ALA A 82 9.68 7.02 -5.56
CA ALA A 82 9.59 6.07 -4.46
C ALA A 82 8.27 5.28 -4.49
N VAL A 83 7.16 5.93 -4.85
CA VAL A 83 5.84 5.30 -4.99
C VAL A 83 5.82 4.32 -6.17
N LEU A 84 6.33 4.72 -7.33
CA LEU A 84 6.43 3.82 -8.50
C LEU A 84 7.28 2.58 -8.19
N ASP A 85 8.44 2.79 -7.57
CA ASP A 85 9.33 1.69 -7.20
C ASP A 85 8.69 0.78 -6.14
N SER A 86 7.93 1.35 -5.19
CA SER A 86 7.17 0.61 -4.18
C SER A 86 6.08 -0.27 -4.80
N GLU A 87 5.29 0.27 -5.73
CA GLU A 87 4.24 -0.48 -6.43
C GLU A 87 4.85 -1.62 -7.25
N GLN A 88 5.94 -1.38 -7.96
CA GLN A 88 6.65 -2.43 -8.70
C GLN A 88 7.14 -3.55 -7.77
N ARG A 89 7.68 -3.20 -6.60
CA ARG A 89 8.08 -4.19 -5.58
C ARG A 89 6.86 -4.93 -5.05
N ARG A 90 5.73 -4.25 -4.81
CA ARG A 90 4.48 -4.85 -4.32
C ARG A 90 3.95 -5.88 -5.33
N GLU A 91 3.89 -5.53 -6.60
CA GLU A 91 3.47 -6.45 -7.68
C GLU A 91 4.40 -7.66 -7.78
N THR A 92 5.72 -7.43 -7.73
CA THR A 92 6.71 -8.51 -7.74
C THR A 92 6.52 -9.47 -6.57
N ARG A 93 6.30 -8.95 -5.35
CA ARG A 93 6.01 -9.78 -4.16
C ARG A 93 4.73 -10.60 -4.33
N VAL A 94 3.67 -9.99 -4.86
CA VAL A 94 2.40 -10.69 -5.11
C VAL A 94 2.62 -11.83 -6.11
N ALA A 95 3.31 -11.58 -7.23
CA ALA A 95 3.61 -12.62 -8.22
C ALA A 95 4.45 -13.78 -7.63
N GLN A 96 5.45 -13.47 -6.81
CA GLN A 96 6.26 -14.47 -6.12
C GLN A 96 5.42 -15.31 -5.15
N ILE A 97 4.53 -14.69 -4.38
CA ILE A 97 3.61 -15.41 -3.47
C ILE A 97 2.65 -16.30 -4.25
N SER A 98 2.03 -15.80 -5.33
CA SER A 98 1.16 -16.60 -6.19
C SER A 98 1.88 -17.83 -6.75
N THR A 99 3.14 -17.67 -7.16
CA THR A 99 3.98 -18.77 -7.65
C THR A 99 4.26 -19.80 -6.55
N ALA A 100 4.60 -19.33 -5.34
CA ALA A 100 4.84 -20.20 -4.19
C ALA A 100 3.57 -20.98 -3.78
N LEU A 101 2.41 -20.32 -3.73
CA LEU A 101 1.12 -20.96 -3.43
C LEU A 101 0.77 -22.03 -4.47
N ASN A 102 0.93 -21.73 -5.75
CA ASN A 102 0.70 -22.71 -6.83
C ASN A 102 1.63 -23.92 -6.72
N THR A 103 2.89 -23.69 -6.36
CA THR A 103 3.87 -24.76 -6.13
C THR A 103 3.44 -25.64 -4.97
N LEU A 104 3.02 -25.06 -3.84
CA LEU A 104 2.51 -25.80 -2.68
C LEU A 104 1.26 -26.62 -3.02
N VAL A 105 0.30 -26.03 -3.73
CA VAL A 105 -0.90 -26.73 -4.18
C VAL A 105 -0.54 -27.92 -5.08
N THR A 106 0.39 -27.74 -6.01
CA THR A 106 0.87 -28.81 -6.89
C THR A 106 1.51 -29.95 -6.10
N GLN A 107 2.34 -29.62 -5.10
CA GLN A 107 2.94 -30.61 -4.20
C GLN A 107 1.89 -31.39 -3.41
N LEU A 108 0.86 -30.72 -2.89
CA LEU A 108 -0.24 -31.38 -2.18
C LEU A 108 -1.06 -32.28 -3.10
N GLN A 109 -1.33 -31.84 -4.33
CA GLN A 109 -2.08 -32.63 -5.32
C GLN A 109 -1.34 -33.90 -5.78
N ALA A 110 -0.02 -33.93 -5.66
CA ALA A 110 0.79 -35.12 -5.98
C ALA A 110 0.69 -36.22 -4.91
N LEU A 111 0.16 -35.92 -3.72
CA LEU A 111 -0.04 -36.90 -2.66
C LEU A 111 -1.24 -37.81 -2.95
N PRO A 112 -1.26 -39.05 -2.44
CA PRO A 112 -2.45 -39.90 -2.50
C PRO A 112 -3.53 -39.36 -1.56
N LEU A 113 -4.42 -38.52 -2.09
CA LEU A 113 -5.46 -37.82 -1.33
C LEU A 113 -6.83 -38.53 -1.43
N PRO A 114 -7.59 -38.61 -0.32
CA PRO A 114 -9.01 -38.96 -0.36
C PRO A 114 -9.83 -37.99 -1.23
N ARG A 115 -11.00 -38.44 -1.70
CA ARG A 115 -11.87 -37.62 -2.57
C ARG A 115 -12.38 -36.36 -1.86
N GLU A 116 -12.52 -36.44 -0.54
CA GLU A 116 -12.98 -35.39 0.36
C GLU A 116 -12.00 -34.22 0.41
N VAL A 117 -10.70 -34.47 0.21
CA VAL A 117 -9.64 -33.44 0.22
C VAL A 117 -9.22 -33.05 -1.19
N SER A 118 -9.16 -33.99 -2.14
CA SER A 118 -8.74 -33.69 -3.51
C SER A 118 -9.73 -32.80 -4.27
N LYS A 119 -11.04 -32.91 -4.01
CA LYS A 119 -12.06 -32.03 -4.60
C LYS A 119 -11.87 -30.56 -4.20
N PRO A 120 -11.87 -30.19 -2.90
CA PRO A 120 -11.69 -28.80 -2.50
C PRO A 120 -10.30 -28.28 -2.88
N LEU A 121 -9.24 -29.09 -2.84
CA LEU A 121 -7.91 -28.68 -3.28
C LEU A 121 -7.86 -28.33 -4.79
N LYS A 122 -8.59 -29.07 -5.64
CA LYS A 122 -8.73 -28.73 -7.06
C LYS A 122 -9.56 -27.47 -7.28
N ALA A 123 -10.60 -27.26 -6.47
CA ALA A 123 -11.41 -26.03 -6.53
C ALA A 123 -10.58 -24.80 -6.13
N PHE A 124 -9.81 -24.91 -5.03
CA PHE A 124 -8.87 -23.89 -4.58
C PHE A 124 -7.86 -23.54 -5.68
N ALA A 125 -7.21 -24.55 -6.27
CA ALA A 125 -6.24 -24.36 -7.36
C ALA A 125 -6.81 -23.56 -8.54
N ARG A 126 -8.06 -23.82 -8.93
CA ARG A 126 -8.72 -23.11 -10.04
C ARG A 126 -8.96 -21.63 -9.74
N GLN A 127 -9.16 -21.28 -8.47
CA GLN A 127 -9.43 -19.91 -8.06
C GLN A 127 -8.16 -19.15 -7.66
N LEU A 128 -7.08 -19.88 -7.37
CA LEU A 128 -5.84 -19.36 -6.79
C LEU A 128 -5.26 -18.22 -7.62
N ASP A 129 -5.06 -18.39 -8.93
CA ASP A 129 -4.46 -17.34 -9.76
C ASP A 129 -5.27 -16.04 -9.76
N SER A 130 -6.60 -16.16 -9.85
CA SER A 130 -7.51 -15.00 -9.86
C SER A 130 -7.53 -14.25 -8.52
N ARG A 131 -7.46 -14.98 -7.40
CA ARG A 131 -7.52 -14.42 -6.05
C ARG A 131 -6.15 -13.92 -5.59
N ALA A 132 -5.08 -14.66 -5.88
CA ALA A 132 -3.73 -14.32 -5.45
C ALA A 132 -3.18 -13.05 -6.11
N GLY A 133 -3.70 -12.67 -7.28
CA GLY A 133 -3.44 -11.35 -7.88
C GLY A 133 -3.91 -10.18 -7.01
N GLN A 134 -4.80 -10.42 -6.03
CA GLN A 134 -5.26 -9.41 -5.08
C GLN A 134 -4.50 -9.57 -3.76
N ALA A 135 -3.58 -8.65 -3.46
CA ALA A 135 -2.74 -8.73 -2.25
C ALA A 135 -3.54 -8.89 -0.93
N ARG A 136 -4.75 -8.31 -0.87
CA ARG A 136 -5.67 -8.42 0.28
C ARG A 136 -6.25 -9.82 0.51
N GLU A 137 -6.30 -10.66 -0.53
CA GLU A 137 -6.81 -12.03 -0.45
C GLU A 137 -5.74 -13.02 0.03
N ILE A 138 -4.45 -12.64 -0.04
CA ILE A 138 -3.33 -13.52 0.32
C ILE A 138 -3.48 -14.13 1.73
N PRO A 139 -3.82 -13.37 2.79
CA PRO A 139 -4.01 -13.96 4.12
C PRO A 139 -5.12 -15.02 4.17
N LEU A 140 -6.23 -14.79 3.46
CA LEU A 140 -7.34 -15.75 3.40
C LEU A 140 -6.96 -17.00 2.61
N LEU A 141 -6.25 -16.84 1.50
CA LEU A 141 -5.73 -17.96 0.70
C LEU A 141 -4.74 -18.82 1.50
N LEU A 142 -3.90 -18.19 2.34
CA LEU A 142 -2.97 -18.89 3.21
C LEU A 142 -3.69 -19.71 4.29
N ASP A 143 -4.72 -19.14 4.92
CA ASP A 143 -5.53 -19.85 5.91
C ASP A 143 -6.27 -21.05 5.29
N GLU A 144 -6.91 -20.84 4.14
CA GLU A 144 -7.59 -21.90 3.39
C GLU A 144 -6.61 -23.01 2.96
N LEU A 145 -5.45 -22.65 2.43
CA LEU A 145 -4.41 -23.61 2.06
C LEU A 145 -3.86 -24.36 3.27
N SER A 146 -3.67 -23.69 4.42
CA SER A 146 -3.21 -24.32 5.66
C SER A 146 -4.20 -25.37 6.15
N ASN A 147 -5.50 -25.08 6.12
CA ASN A 147 -6.56 -26.03 6.47
C ASN A 147 -6.57 -27.24 5.53
N LEU A 148 -6.48 -27.01 4.21
CA LEU A 148 -6.42 -28.08 3.21
C LEU A 148 -5.16 -28.95 3.38
N GLN A 149 -4.02 -28.32 3.67
CA GLN A 149 -2.76 -29.02 3.96
C GLN A 149 -2.89 -29.87 5.23
N GLY A 150 -3.53 -29.37 6.29
CA GLY A 150 -3.79 -30.12 7.51
C GLY A 150 -4.60 -31.40 7.24
N LEU A 151 -5.67 -31.29 6.45
CA LEU A 151 -6.50 -32.44 6.05
C LEU A 151 -5.76 -33.42 5.13
N ALA A 152 -4.95 -32.91 4.20
CA ALA A 152 -4.15 -33.72 3.28
C ALA A 152 -3.10 -34.57 4.01
N LEU A 153 -2.48 -34.02 5.06
CA LEU A 153 -1.39 -34.67 5.79
C LEU A 153 -1.89 -35.51 6.99
N ALA A 154 -3.11 -35.31 7.47
CA ALA A 154 -3.64 -36.04 8.63
C ALA A 154 -3.65 -37.57 8.46
N PRO A 155 -4.11 -38.15 7.32
CA PRO A 155 -4.05 -39.60 7.10
C PRO A 155 -2.63 -40.16 7.03
N GLN A 156 -1.66 -39.37 6.55
CA GLN A 156 -0.25 -39.79 6.44
C GLN A 156 0.44 -39.86 7.80
N ARG A 157 0.01 -39.05 8.79
CA ARG A 157 0.49 -39.13 10.18
C ARG A 157 -0.09 -40.33 10.94
N GLN A 158 -1.26 -40.82 10.52
CA GLN A 158 -1.95 -41.94 11.15
C GLN A 158 -1.63 -43.29 10.53
N ALA A 159 -0.88 -43.35 9.42
CA ALA A 159 -0.35 -44.60 8.90
C ALA A 159 0.52 -45.24 9.99
N PRO A 160 0.05 -46.30 10.68
CA PRO A 160 0.91 -47.03 11.58
C PRO A 160 2.00 -47.65 10.72
N GLU A 161 3.20 -47.81 11.28
CA GLU A 161 4.15 -48.80 10.81
C GLU A 161 3.38 -50.13 10.65
N SER A 162 2.98 -50.46 9.43
CA SER A 162 2.39 -51.75 9.13
C SER A 162 3.54 -52.75 9.21
N SER A 163 3.75 -53.19 10.46
CA SER A 163 4.30 -54.46 10.89
C SER A 163 4.41 -55.41 9.71
N LYS A 164 5.63 -55.59 9.19
CA LYS A 164 5.93 -56.71 8.28
C LYS A 164 5.61 -58.00 9.06
N PRO A 165 4.59 -58.79 8.68
CA PRO A 165 4.39 -60.09 9.28
C PRO A 165 5.38 -61.06 8.62
N GLY A 166 6.17 -61.76 9.43
CA GLY A 166 6.77 -63.05 9.10
C GLY A 166 8.05 -63.04 8.25
N LEU A 167 9.18 -62.77 8.90
CA LEU A 167 10.36 -63.61 8.66
C LEU A 167 10.52 -64.47 9.92
N LEU A 168 10.76 -65.78 9.73
CA LEU A 168 10.90 -66.85 10.73
C LEU A 168 9.59 -67.54 11.14
N GLN A 169 9.14 -68.51 10.33
CA GLN A 169 9.29 -69.94 10.60
C GLN A 169 8.88 -70.76 9.37
#